data_AF-A0A348PBY3-F1
#
_entry.id   AF-A0A348PBY3-F1
#
_cell.length_a   1.000
_cell.length_b   1.000
_cell.length_c   1.000
_cell.angle_alpha   90.00
_cell.angle_beta   90.00
_cell.angle_gamma   90.00
#
_symmetry.space_group_name_H-M   'P 1'
#
loop_
_entity.id
_entity.type
_entity.pdbx_description
1 polymer ?
#
loop_
_entity_poly.entity_id
_entity_poly.type
_entity_poly.pdbx_seq_one_letter_code
_entity_poly.pdbx_strand_id
1 'polypeptide(L)'
;MASVPTAQHLDGVADLSGACTGSLGILVAEGPSLAQALSALADPGPRSKYMMVCTTGALRPLVTAGIAPDAVVLGVEEPDLEAILGQLPARLLSSTTLFAPAVLESAASRWWNGPMRLTGEGGSDSAQFGSLGAGRAEERAHRLLRHIGCDPVALVGVDPLGLDGVWHVRGTALDSAWSAQLNPFITLATLEWRLGMQRREFHDSAMRRVRAFVSADREAGLRVLDAGAGVVADATEMPIREVLLRHAVVRRPLPLSRRLPAPRIDIDVGPARQARSIVGLIVADSQFGGTGVPRHLDSEFGGRPVLVRTIERMASAQCIERIIVLTEAPDAMKELIGNVRVRVPVEVEACTCPLRGPEWQSIAASRLWCDSLWGGGIGGATVFDEMLAPQAIADCLAARRIDGAMIIGADWPLVLIDGGAGIEDVATRFEAVGRRGVVFGDAPPGLSPCAAGVDALRSLAERGPGATVGAMAGLRGKWNYDLRSSPRWVVHAPFAARIATVRAIFDSPRSKLRMRRGLEPIMPERGSAFPGWTEIIPALERQYAALPTFVPQHLLIELCTGRFANGSASPHRYGTIQRPPMT
;
A
#
# COMPACT_ATOMS: atom_id res chain seq x y z
N MET A 1 42.67 -4.46 20.37
CA MET A 1 41.56 -3.51 20.31
C MET A 1 41.36 -3.15 18.85
N ALA A 2 40.44 -3.84 18.17
CA ALA A 2 40.14 -3.58 16.76
C ALA A 2 39.24 -2.34 16.67
N SER A 3 39.68 -1.35 15.90
CA SER A 3 38.97 -0.11 15.66
C SER A 3 37.61 -0.38 15.00
N VAL A 4 36.54 0.06 15.67
CA VAL A 4 35.19 0.15 15.11
C VAL A 4 35.26 0.99 13.82
N PRO A 5 34.56 0.61 12.73
CA PRO A 5 34.54 1.42 11.51
C PRO A 5 34.03 2.82 11.83
N THR A 6 34.81 3.84 11.49
CA THR A 6 34.46 5.25 11.67
C THR A 6 33.19 5.54 10.86
N ALA A 7 32.15 6.07 11.52
CA ALA A 7 30.90 6.44 10.88
C ALA A 7 31.19 7.35 9.67
N GLN A 8 30.55 7.07 8.52
CA GLN A 8 30.59 7.98 7.37
C GLN A 8 30.12 9.36 7.85
N HIS A 9 30.97 10.39 7.72
CA HIS A 9 30.55 11.77 7.96
C HIS A 9 29.42 12.10 6.98
N LEU A 10 28.20 12.22 7.50
CA LEU A 10 27.06 12.75 6.76
C LEU A 10 27.14 14.28 6.80
N ASP A 11 26.97 14.93 5.65
CA ASP A 11 27.01 16.38 5.55
C ASP A 11 25.75 17.02 6.14
N GLY A 12 25.91 18.23 6.69
CA GLY A 12 24.82 19.06 7.19
C GLY A 12 24.18 19.94 6.12
N VAL A 13 23.34 20.88 6.54
CA VAL A 13 22.77 21.96 5.70
C VAL A 13 23.59 23.26 5.78
N ALA A 14 24.46 23.40 6.79
CA ALA A 14 25.15 24.67 7.08
C ALA A 14 25.98 25.23 5.91
N ASP A 15 26.68 24.36 5.17
CA ASP A 15 27.52 24.69 4.00
C ASP A 15 26.74 25.09 2.75
N LEU A 16 25.41 24.91 2.75
CA LEU A 16 24.57 25.22 1.59
C LEU A 16 24.06 26.67 1.57
N SER A 17 24.40 27.47 2.57
CA SER A 17 23.90 28.85 2.69
C SER A 17 24.23 29.67 1.44
N GLY A 18 23.20 30.21 0.79
CA GLY A 18 23.35 31.03 -0.43
C GLY A 18 23.86 30.27 -1.68
N ALA A 19 23.94 28.93 -1.67
CA ALA A 19 24.46 28.17 -2.80
C ALA A 19 23.67 28.38 -4.11
N CYS A 20 22.38 28.69 -3.99
CA CYS A 20 21.44 28.88 -5.08
C CYS A 20 20.93 30.33 -5.21
N THR A 21 21.66 31.33 -4.66
CA THR A 21 21.24 32.74 -4.67
C THR A 21 20.73 33.21 -6.03
N GLY A 22 19.51 33.77 -6.04
CA GLY A 22 18.85 34.34 -7.21
C GLY A 22 18.20 33.32 -8.16
N SER A 23 18.23 32.03 -7.81
CA SER A 23 17.47 31.00 -8.53
C SER A 23 16.00 31.00 -8.08
N LEU A 24 15.09 30.64 -8.99
CA LEU A 24 13.72 30.29 -8.64
C LEU A 24 13.73 29.03 -7.76
N GLY A 25 13.15 29.12 -6.57
CA GLY A 25 12.82 27.98 -5.73
C GLY A 25 11.37 27.56 -5.93
N ILE A 26 11.11 26.27 -6.07
CA ILE A 26 9.75 25.71 -6.11
C ILE A 26 9.61 24.74 -4.94
N LEU A 27 8.73 25.08 -4.01
CA LEU A 27 8.26 24.20 -2.95
C LEU A 27 7.08 23.40 -3.49
N VAL A 28 7.20 22.07 -3.47
CA VAL A 28 6.12 21.18 -3.87
C VAL A 28 5.61 20.37 -2.67
N ALA A 29 4.36 20.57 -2.30
CA ALA A 29 3.66 19.83 -1.25
C ALA A 29 2.51 18.98 -1.82
N GLU A 30 1.91 18.15 -0.98
CA GLU A 30 0.96 17.11 -1.40
C GLU A 30 -0.50 17.54 -1.52
N GLY A 31 -0.80 18.83 -1.41
CA GLY A 31 -2.14 19.37 -1.57
C GLY A 31 -2.70 19.17 -2.99
N PRO A 32 -4.04 19.23 -3.16
CA PRO A 32 -4.69 18.89 -4.43
C PRO A 32 -4.29 19.78 -5.62
N SER A 33 -3.85 21.01 -5.39
CA SER A 33 -3.41 21.92 -6.46
C SER A 33 -2.17 21.41 -7.21
N LEU A 34 -1.39 20.48 -6.63
CA LEU A 34 -0.29 19.83 -7.32
C LEU A 34 -0.76 19.13 -8.61
N ALA A 35 -1.96 18.52 -8.61
CA ALA A 35 -2.48 17.79 -9.77
C ALA A 35 -2.45 18.61 -11.06
N GLN A 36 -2.80 19.90 -10.96
CA GLN A 36 -2.85 20.82 -12.10
C GLN A 36 -1.43 21.25 -12.55
N ALA A 37 -0.49 21.29 -11.60
CA ALA A 37 0.88 21.72 -11.85
C ALA A 37 1.78 20.62 -12.44
N LEU A 38 1.46 19.33 -12.23
CA LEU A 38 2.29 18.20 -12.68
C LEU A 38 2.70 18.30 -14.16
N SER A 39 1.75 18.65 -15.04
CA SER A 39 2.03 18.77 -16.48
C SER A 39 3.06 19.86 -16.82
N ALA A 40 3.07 20.97 -16.09
CA ALA A 40 4.02 22.06 -16.29
C ALA A 40 5.38 21.74 -15.66
N LEU A 41 5.38 21.06 -14.50
CA LEU A 41 6.60 20.63 -13.81
C LEU A 41 7.33 19.50 -14.56
N ALA A 42 6.60 18.67 -15.30
CA ALA A 42 7.14 17.60 -16.15
C ALA A 42 7.80 18.11 -17.44
N ASP A 43 7.60 19.38 -17.82
CA ASP A 43 8.25 19.95 -19.00
C ASP A 43 9.78 19.97 -18.82
N PRO A 44 10.54 19.25 -19.66
CA PRO A 44 12.00 19.22 -19.55
C PRO A 44 12.66 20.56 -19.88
N GLY A 45 12.00 21.44 -20.65
CA GLY A 45 12.52 22.73 -21.08
C GLY A 45 12.94 23.63 -19.90
N PRO A 46 12.03 23.97 -18.96
CA PRO A 46 12.36 24.79 -17.80
C PRO A 46 13.01 24.02 -16.64
N ARG A 47 12.93 22.67 -16.59
CA ARG A 47 13.37 21.87 -15.42
C ARG A 47 14.81 22.13 -14.98
N SER A 48 15.70 22.44 -15.92
CA SER A 48 17.11 22.75 -15.65
C SER A 48 17.35 24.17 -15.13
N LYS A 49 16.32 25.00 -14.95
CA LYS A 49 16.42 26.44 -14.66
C LYS A 49 15.84 26.86 -13.30
N TYR A 50 15.47 25.91 -12.45
CA TYR A 50 14.95 26.17 -11.11
C TYR A 50 15.37 25.07 -10.12
N MET A 51 15.20 25.35 -8.83
CA MET A 51 15.40 24.42 -7.73
C MET A 51 14.06 23.87 -7.25
N MET A 52 13.86 22.55 -7.32
CA MET A 52 12.67 21.88 -6.83
C MET A 52 12.94 21.18 -5.50
N VAL A 53 12.28 21.64 -4.45
CA VAL A 53 12.29 21.00 -3.14
C VAL A 53 10.88 20.52 -2.85
N CYS A 54 10.71 19.21 -2.62
CA CYS A 54 9.40 18.67 -2.30
C CYS A 54 9.30 18.15 -0.87
N THR A 55 8.09 18.14 -0.33
CA THR A 55 7.77 17.35 0.85
C THR A 55 7.81 15.87 0.53
N THR A 56 7.89 15.06 1.57
CA THR A 56 7.75 13.61 1.50
C THR A 56 6.42 13.15 0.91
N GLY A 57 5.32 13.82 1.27
CA GLY A 57 3.99 13.52 0.74
C GLY A 57 3.89 13.71 -0.78
N ALA A 58 4.57 14.74 -1.32
CA ALA A 58 4.54 15.07 -2.75
C ALA A 58 5.45 14.18 -3.60
N LEU A 59 6.35 13.42 -2.98
CA LEU A 59 7.40 12.67 -3.69
C LEU A 59 6.82 11.63 -4.65
N ARG A 60 5.92 10.76 -4.17
CA ARG A 60 5.32 9.68 -5.00
C ARG A 60 4.52 10.21 -6.20
N PRO A 61 3.64 11.23 -6.05
CA PRO A 61 2.99 11.89 -7.17
C PRO A 61 3.97 12.42 -8.22
N LEU A 62 5.04 13.10 -7.81
CA LEU A 62 6.07 13.63 -8.71
C LEU A 62 6.79 12.50 -9.47
N VAL A 63 7.23 11.47 -8.75
CA VAL A 63 7.91 10.29 -9.34
C VAL A 63 7.03 9.62 -10.38
N THR A 64 5.74 9.44 -10.07
CA THR A 64 4.77 8.80 -10.97
C THR A 64 4.57 9.62 -12.24
N ALA A 65 4.67 10.95 -12.16
CA ALA A 65 4.67 11.85 -13.30
C ALA A 65 6.02 11.93 -14.04
N GLY A 66 7.02 11.13 -13.65
CA GLY A 66 8.36 11.12 -14.25
C GLY A 66 9.26 12.29 -13.80
N ILE A 67 8.90 12.99 -12.72
CA ILE A 67 9.60 14.17 -12.21
C ILE A 67 10.51 13.76 -11.06
N ALA A 68 11.80 14.04 -11.20
CA ALA A 68 12.76 13.93 -10.11
C ALA A 68 12.97 15.31 -9.46
N PRO A 69 12.65 15.50 -8.16
CA PRO A 69 12.96 16.73 -7.44
C PRO A 69 14.47 16.82 -7.15
N ASP A 70 14.98 18.02 -6.92
CA ASP A 70 16.39 18.21 -6.54
C ASP A 70 16.63 17.82 -5.08
N ALA A 71 15.65 18.09 -4.22
CA ALA A 71 15.67 17.68 -2.82
C ALA A 71 14.30 17.24 -2.32
N VAL A 72 14.31 16.34 -1.34
CA VAL A 72 13.15 15.93 -0.53
C VAL A 72 13.45 16.30 0.92
N VAL A 73 12.47 16.90 1.61
CA VAL A 73 12.62 17.28 3.02
C VAL A 73 11.65 16.47 3.88
N LEU A 74 12.20 15.85 4.93
CA LEU A 74 11.44 15.17 5.98
C LEU A 74 11.02 16.19 7.05
N GLY A 75 9.76 16.10 7.48
CA GLY A 75 9.31 16.68 8.75
C GLY A 75 9.92 15.95 9.95
N VAL A 76 9.77 16.54 11.14
CA VAL A 76 10.20 15.88 12.41
C VAL A 76 9.24 14.77 12.85
N GLU A 77 7.98 14.86 12.42
CA GLU A 77 6.92 13.88 12.67
C GLU A 77 6.47 13.28 11.34
N GLU A 78 7.19 12.26 10.88
CA GLU A 78 6.88 11.54 9.64
C GLU A 78 6.42 10.12 9.97
N PRO A 79 5.10 9.88 9.97
CA PRO A 79 4.58 8.55 10.19
C PRO A 79 4.79 7.69 8.93
N ASP A 80 5.42 6.53 9.12
CA ASP A 80 5.66 5.49 8.11
C ASP A 80 6.52 5.88 6.89
N LEU A 81 7.83 5.99 7.16
CA LEU A 81 8.85 6.17 6.14
C LEU A 81 8.91 5.04 5.11
N GLU A 82 8.43 3.83 5.44
CA GLU A 82 8.38 2.72 4.49
C GLU A 82 7.35 3.00 3.39
N ALA A 83 6.14 3.42 3.74
CA ALA A 83 5.10 3.77 2.78
C ALA A 83 5.50 4.96 1.88
N ILE A 84 6.33 5.86 2.39
CA ILE A 84 6.82 7.05 1.68
C ILE A 84 8.02 6.72 0.78
N LEU A 85 9.04 6.04 1.31
CA LEU A 85 10.35 5.88 0.68
C LEU A 85 10.61 4.47 0.13
N GLY A 86 9.91 3.44 0.61
CA GLY A 86 10.26 2.04 0.38
C GLY A 86 10.00 1.48 -1.03
N GLN A 87 9.23 2.18 -1.86
CA GLN A 87 8.90 1.74 -3.23
C GLN A 87 9.31 2.77 -4.31
N LEU A 88 10.35 3.56 -4.05
CA LEU A 88 10.85 4.55 -4.99
C LEU A 88 11.80 3.93 -6.04
N PRO A 89 11.75 4.38 -7.30
CA PRO A 89 12.62 3.85 -8.36
C PRO A 89 14.09 4.27 -8.14
N ALA A 90 15.02 3.35 -8.37
CA ALA A 90 16.46 3.55 -8.14
C ALA A 90 17.05 4.79 -8.84
N ARG A 91 16.57 5.09 -10.05
CA ARG A 91 16.98 6.29 -10.81
C ARG A 91 16.74 7.58 -10.01
N LEU A 92 15.63 7.66 -9.29
CA LEU A 92 15.28 8.83 -8.50
C LEU A 92 16.18 8.97 -7.27
N LEU A 93 16.46 7.84 -6.59
CA LEU A 93 17.35 7.80 -5.43
C LEU A 93 18.76 8.31 -5.77
N SER A 94 19.20 8.18 -7.02
CA SER A 94 20.50 8.69 -7.47
C SER A 94 20.55 10.19 -7.78
N SER A 95 19.40 10.83 -8.05
CA SER A 95 19.33 12.22 -8.55
C SER A 95 18.77 13.24 -7.56
N THR A 96 18.27 12.77 -6.41
CA THR A 96 17.57 13.58 -5.41
C THR A 96 18.34 13.52 -4.10
N THR A 97 18.42 14.64 -3.37
CA THR A 97 19.02 14.66 -2.02
C THR A 97 17.95 14.64 -0.95
N LEU A 98 18.03 13.71 0.00
CA LEU A 98 17.15 13.68 1.17
C LEU A 98 17.72 14.56 2.29
N PHE A 99 16.90 15.47 2.81
CA PHE A 99 17.19 16.24 4.02
C PHE A 99 16.39 15.66 5.18
N ALA A 100 17.08 14.97 6.08
CA ALA A 100 16.49 14.26 7.21
C ALA A 100 16.84 14.95 8.54
N PRO A 101 15.88 15.14 9.46
CA PRO A 101 16.20 15.39 10.87
C PRO A 101 17.20 14.35 11.37
N ALA A 102 18.23 14.76 12.11
CA ALA A 102 19.23 13.84 12.66
C ALA A 102 18.60 12.71 13.49
N VAL A 103 17.52 13.02 14.21
CA VAL A 103 16.72 12.06 14.99
C VAL A 103 16.05 10.96 14.15
N LEU A 104 15.90 11.17 12.83
CA LEU A 104 15.30 10.21 11.89
C LEU A 104 16.35 9.49 11.03
N GLU A 105 17.65 9.76 11.19
CA GLU A 105 18.73 9.18 10.36
C GLU A 105 18.58 7.66 10.23
N SER A 106 18.54 6.94 11.35
CA SER A 106 18.56 5.48 11.32
C SER A 106 17.28 4.85 10.77
N ALA A 107 16.18 5.61 10.76
CA ALA A 107 14.91 5.19 10.16
C ALA A 107 14.89 5.49 8.65
N ALA A 108 15.39 6.66 8.23
CA ALA A 108 15.51 7.07 6.84
C ALA A 108 16.51 6.20 6.07
N SER A 109 17.68 5.91 6.65
CA SER A 109 18.75 5.09 6.06
C SER A 109 18.32 3.66 5.71
N ARG A 110 17.20 3.17 6.26
CA ARG A 110 16.64 1.84 5.91
C ARG A 110 16.00 1.82 4.53
N TRP A 111 15.45 2.95 4.09
CA TRP A 111 14.64 3.06 2.87
C TRP A 111 15.25 4.01 1.84
N TRP A 112 16.22 4.83 2.26
CA TRP A 112 16.92 5.77 1.39
C TRP A 112 18.38 5.37 1.24
N ASN A 113 18.78 5.00 0.03
CA ASN A 113 20.17 4.69 -0.33
C ASN A 113 20.84 5.78 -1.19
N GLY A 114 20.12 6.89 -1.43
CA GLY A 114 20.59 8.05 -2.19
C GLY A 114 21.43 9.03 -1.37
N PRO A 115 21.81 10.18 -1.96
CA PRO A 115 22.41 11.29 -1.23
C PRO A 115 21.52 11.74 -0.07
N MET A 116 22.08 11.86 1.12
CA MET A 116 21.37 12.29 2.32
C MET A 116 22.19 13.31 3.09
N ARG A 117 21.53 14.37 3.55
CA ARG A 117 22.07 15.39 4.45
C ARG A 117 21.23 15.47 5.72
N LEU A 118 21.89 15.67 6.85
CA LEU A 118 21.22 15.76 8.14
C LEU A 118 20.93 17.23 8.51
N THR A 119 19.90 17.41 9.33
CA THR A 119 19.56 18.72 9.91
C THR A 119 19.28 18.57 11.41
N GLY A 120 19.70 19.54 12.20
CA GLY A 120 19.37 19.62 13.62
C GLY A 120 18.03 20.29 13.88
N GLU A 121 17.35 19.82 14.93
CA GLU A 121 16.08 20.37 15.42
C GLU A 121 16.27 21.29 16.66
N GLY A 122 17.53 21.54 17.02
CA GLY A 122 17.96 22.29 18.20
C GLY A 122 19.25 21.70 18.80
N GLY A 123 19.87 22.41 19.74
CA GLY A 123 20.97 21.87 20.55
C GLY A 123 22.21 21.44 19.75
N SER A 124 22.80 20.31 20.15
CA SER A 124 24.05 19.78 19.58
C SER A 124 23.94 19.44 18.10
N ASP A 125 22.81 18.88 17.68
CA ASP A 125 22.60 18.47 16.28
C ASP A 125 22.57 19.69 15.36
N SER A 126 21.98 20.80 15.81
CA SER A 126 21.99 22.05 15.05
C SER A 126 23.40 22.66 14.96
N ALA A 127 24.22 22.51 16.01
CA ALA A 127 25.61 22.96 15.97
C ALA A 127 26.45 22.12 15.00
N GLN A 128 26.16 20.82 14.90
CA GLN A 128 26.89 19.90 14.03
C GLN A 128 26.46 19.98 12.56
N PHE A 129 25.15 20.01 12.31
CA PHE A 129 24.59 19.87 10.95
C PHE A 129 23.96 21.15 10.41
N GLY A 130 23.81 22.20 11.20
CA GLY A 130 22.92 23.33 10.88
C GLY A 130 21.46 22.96 11.10
N SER A 131 20.56 23.95 11.03
CA SER A 131 19.15 23.75 11.36
C SER A 131 18.21 24.31 10.30
N LEU A 132 17.15 23.54 10.01
CA LEU A 132 15.95 24.04 9.32
C LEU A 132 14.79 24.29 10.32
N GLY A 133 15.09 24.25 11.62
CA GLY A 133 14.14 24.32 12.71
C GLY A 133 13.19 23.11 12.80
N ALA A 134 12.59 22.93 13.97
CA ALA A 134 11.49 22.01 14.14
C ALA A 134 10.29 22.44 13.26
N GLY A 135 9.50 21.47 12.83
CA GLY A 135 8.30 21.73 12.03
C GLY A 135 7.95 20.63 11.05
N ARG A 136 6.87 20.87 10.31
CA ARG A 136 6.42 19.96 9.24
C ARG A 136 7.28 20.10 7.98
N ALA A 137 7.15 19.14 7.08
CA ALA A 137 7.94 19.08 5.86
C ALA A 137 7.81 20.36 5.00
N GLU A 138 6.62 20.96 4.91
CA GLU A 138 6.38 22.18 4.13
C GLU A 138 7.21 23.36 4.65
N GLU A 139 7.15 23.61 5.97
CA GLU A 139 7.86 24.72 6.62
C GLU A 139 9.38 24.55 6.51
N ARG A 140 9.86 23.32 6.66
CA ARG A 140 11.28 22.98 6.52
C ARG A 140 11.76 23.06 5.08
N ALA A 141 10.94 22.65 4.11
CA ALA A 141 11.22 22.82 2.68
C ALA A 141 11.32 24.30 2.29
N HIS A 142 10.41 25.12 2.81
CA HIS A 142 10.45 26.58 2.63
C HIS A 142 11.75 27.17 3.20
N ARG A 143 12.08 26.85 4.45
CA ARG A 143 13.33 27.28 5.08
C ARG A 143 14.57 26.80 4.33
N LEU A 144 14.57 25.58 3.79
CA LEU A 144 15.67 25.09 2.97
C LEU A 144 15.85 25.97 1.72
N LEU A 145 14.78 26.25 0.98
CA LEU A 145 14.83 27.11 -0.20
C LEU A 145 15.37 28.50 0.13
N ARG A 146 14.95 29.09 1.25
CA ARG A 146 15.48 30.39 1.71
C ARG A 146 16.93 30.31 2.17
N HIS A 147 17.30 29.26 2.90
CA HIS A 147 18.67 29.04 3.36
C HIS A 147 19.65 28.92 2.20
N ILE A 148 19.28 28.19 1.13
CA ILE A 148 20.10 28.11 -0.09
C ILE A 148 20.04 29.38 -0.95
N GLY A 149 19.23 30.38 -0.58
CA GLY A 149 19.20 31.70 -1.23
C GLY A 149 18.21 31.83 -2.40
N CYS A 150 17.26 30.92 -2.57
CA CYS A 150 16.25 31.06 -3.62
C CYS A 150 15.36 32.28 -3.40
N ASP A 151 15.19 33.08 -4.46
CA ASP A 151 14.23 34.18 -4.52
C ASP A 151 13.90 34.51 -6.00
N PRO A 152 12.63 34.39 -6.44
CA PRO A 152 11.44 34.11 -5.64
C PRO A 152 11.32 32.63 -5.22
N VAL A 153 10.43 32.36 -4.26
CA VAL A 153 9.95 31.00 -3.92
C VAL A 153 8.50 30.85 -4.38
N ALA A 154 8.21 29.83 -5.18
CA ALA A 154 6.88 29.47 -5.64
C ALA A 154 6.33 28.27 -4.85
N LEU A 155 5.08 28.35 -4.43
CA LEU A 155 4.37 27.32 -3.67
C LEU A 155 3.44 26.55 -4.59
N VAL A 156 3.56 25.22 -4.62
CA VAL A 156 2.69 24.32 -5.38
C VAL A 156 2.19 23.22 -4.45
N GLY A 157 0.89 22.94 -4.43
CA GLY A 157 0.32 21.93 -3.54
C GLY A 157 0.32 22.32 -2.05
N VAL A 158 0.51 23.60 -1.73
CA VAL A 158 0.38 24.13 -0.36
C VAL A 158 -1.07 24.57 -0.14
N ASP A 159 -1.93 23.59 0.13
CA ASP A 159 -3.39 23.79 0.23
C ASP A 159 -3.88 23.50 1.66
N PRO A 160 -3.63 24.40 2.64
CA PRO A 160 -3.88 24.15 4.07
C PRO A 160 -5.35 23.83 4.45
N LEU A 161 -6.32 24.12 3.55
CA LEU A 161 -7.75 23.85 3.74
C LEU A 161 -8.29 22.77 2.79
N GLY A 162 -7.43 22.13 1.99
CA GLY A 162 -7.86 21.28 0.89
C GLY A 162 -8.64 22.05 -0.18
N LEU A 163 -9.08 21.34 -1.23
CA LEU A 163 -9.84 21.89 -2.35
C LEU A 163 -10.99 20.94 -2.68
N ASP A 164 -12.22 21.45 -2.75
CA ASP A 164 -13.43 20.67 -3.10
C ASP A 164 -13.61 19.36 -2.31
N GLY A 165 -13.25 19.39 -1.01
CA GLY A 165 -13.34 18.22 -0.12
C GLY A 165 -12.24 17.17 -0.33
N VAL A 166 -11.24 17.47 -1.16
CA VAL A 166 -10.02 16.67 -1.34
C VAL A 166 -8.89 17.32 -0.56
N TRP A 167 -8.14 16.51 0.20
CA TRP A 167 -7.05 17.02 1.05
C TRP A 167 -5.67 16.83 0.46
N HIS A 168 -5.51 15.82 -0.39
CA HIS A 168 -4.22 15.45 -0.96
C HIS A 168 -4.39 15.11 -2.44
N VAL A 169 -3.36 15.39 -3.23
CA VAL A 169 -3.24 14.85 -4.59
C VAL A 169 -3.27 13.32 -4.57
N ARG A 170 -3.73 12.70 -5.66
CA ARG A 170 -3.74 11.24 -5.78
C ARG A 170 -2.34 10.65 -5.98
N GLY A 171 -2.15 9.43 -5.50
CA GLY A 171 -0.89 8.67 -5.59
C GLY A 171 0.05 8.87 -4.41
N THR A 172 -0.42 9.44 -3.31
CA THR A 172 0.38 9.70 -2.11
C THR A 172 0.56 8.43 -1.26
N ALA A 173 1.47 8.49 -0.28
CA ALA A 173 1.57 7.44 0.74
C ALA A 173 0.28 7.30 1.57
N LEU A 174 -0.51 8.38 1.70
CA LEU A 174 -1.82 8.34 2.32
C LEU A 174 -2.81 7.50 1.51
N ASP A 175 -2.87 7.66 0.19
CA ASP A 175 -3.71 6.79 -0.65
C ASP A 175 -3.29 5.32 -0.53
N SER A 176 -1.98 5.05 -0.41
CA SER A 176 -1.47 3.71 -0.13
C SER A 176 -1.98 3.19 1.22
N ALA A 177 -1.87 3.97 2.30
CA ALA A 177 -2.41 3.59 3.59
C ALA A 177 -3.93 3.36 3.53
N TRP A 178 -4.67 4.24 2.86
CA TRP A 178 -6.13 4.16 2.73
C TRP A 178 -6.62 3.03 1.85
N SER A 179 -5.86 2.63 0.84
CA SER A 179 -6.24 1.55 -0.06
C SER A 179 -6.52 0.22 0.66
N ALA A 180 -5.88 0.01 1.82
CA ALA A 180 -6.17 -1.12 2.70
C ALA A 180 -7.56 -1.09 3.36
N GLN A 181 -8.22 0.08 3.38
CA GLN A 181 -9.55 0.27 3.96
C GLN A 181 -10.64 0.37 2.90
N LEU A 182 -10.25 0.63 1.64
CA LEU A 182 -11.21 0.82 0.56
C LEU A 182 -12.04 -0.45 0.34
N ASN A 183 -13.34 -0.25 0.20
CA ASN A 183 -14.32 -1.29 -0.13
C ASN A 183 -15.62 -0.65 -0.63
N PRO A 184 -16.61 -1.43 -1.10
CA PRO A 184 -17.88 -0.88 -1.59
C PRO A 184 -18.61 0.05 -0.60
N PHE A 185 -18.34 -0.03 0.70
CA PHE A 185 -18.93 0.82 1.74
C PHE A 185 -18.01 1.94 2.24
N ILE A 186 -16.70 1.77 2.08
CA ILE A 186 -15.68 2.75 2.47
C ILE A 186 -15.01 3.24 1.20
N THR A 187 -15.57 4.30 0.64
CA THR A 187 -15.02 4.95 -0.55
C THR A 187 -13.92 5.93 -0.18
N LEU A 188 -13.13 6.33 -1.18
CA LEU A 188 -12.12 7.36 -1.00
C LEU A 188 -12.74 8.69 -0.55
N ALA A 189 -13.89 9.07 -1.11
CA ALA A 189 -14.64 10.24 -0.66
C ALA A 189 -15.08 10.14 0.80
N THR A 190 -15.46 8.95 1.27
CA THR A 190 -15.78 8.71 2.69
C THR A 190 -14.54 8.92 3.58
N LEU A 191 -13.37 8.47 3.14
CA LEU A 191 -12.12 8.65 3.88
C LEU A 191 -11.66 10.12 3.91
N GLU A 192 -11.77 10.84 2.80
CA GLU A 192 -11.49 12.27 2.69
C GLU A 192 -12.44 13.12 3.56
N TRP A 193 -13.74 12.81 3.53
CA TRP A 193 -14.73 13.48 4.37
C TRP A 193 -14.43 13.28 5.86
N ARG A 194 -14.11 12.04 6.26
CA ARG A 194 -13.71 11.73 7.65
C ARG A 194 -12.48 12.52 8.06
N LEU A 195 -11.47 12.56 7.17
CA LEU A 195 -10.25 13.33 7.40
C LEU A 195 -10.55 14.80 7.66
N GLY A 196 -11.38 15.42 6.82
CA GLY A 196 -11.76 16.84 6.95
C GLY A 196 -12.59 17.15 8.19
N MET A 197 -13.52 16.27 8.57
CA MET A 197 -14.35 16.45 9.76
C MET A 197 -13.53 16.45 11.06
N GLN A 198 -12.48 15.63 11.12
CA GLN A 198 -11.68 15.44 12.32
C GLN A 198 -10.47 16.35 12.42
N ARG A 199 -10.00 16.89 11.28
CA ARG A 199 -8.86 17.81 11.25
C ARG A 199 -9.24 19.27 11.39
N ARG A 200 -10.48 19.61 11.79
CA ARG A 200 -10.90 21.02 11.99
C ARG A 200 -9.90 21.85 12.82
N GLU A 201 -9.39 21.33 13.92
CA GLU A 201 -8.37 22.03 14.74
C GLU A 201 -6.98 22.10 14.08
N PHE A 202 -6.65 21.12 13.22
CA PHE A 202 -5.41 21.12 12.44
C PHE A 202 -5.43 22.14 11.29
N HIS A 203 -6.61 22.48 10.76
CA HIS A 203 -6.76 23.45 9.67
C HIS A 203 -6.32 24.85 10.10
N ASP A 204 -6.80 25.32 11.25
CA ASP A 204 -6.40 26.63 11.80
C ASP A 204 -4.90 26.69 12.11
N SER A 205 -4.34 25.56 12.54
CA SER A 205 -2.91 25.42 12.79
C SER A 205 -2.10 25.42 11.48
N ALA A 206 -2.58 24.75 10.43
CA ALA A 206 -1.94 24.72 9.11
C ALA A 206 -1.96 26.10 8.44
N MET A 207 -3.11 26.78 8.45
CA MET A 207 -3.25 28.15 7.94
C MET A 207 -2.30 29.11 8.64
N ARG A 208 -2.24 29.08 9.98
CA ARG A 208 -1.33 29.93 10.75
C ARG A 208 0.14 29.68 10.41
N ARG A 209 0.55 28.42 10.24
CA ARG A 209 1.93 28.07 9.87
C ARG A 209 2.29 28.60 8.49
N VAL A 210 1.45 28.36 7.48
CA VAL A 210 1.70 28.83 6.11
C VAL A 210 1.77 30.36 6.10
N ARG A 211 0.79 31.02 6.72
CA ARG A 211 0.79 32.48 6.83
C ARG A 211 2.05 33.01 7.53
N ALA A 212 2.51 32.36 8.59
CA ALA A 212 3.68 32.82 9.34
C ALA A 212 4.94 32.91 8.48
N PHE A 213 5.28 31.90 7.68
CA PHE A 213 6.48 31.98 6.84
C PHE A 213 6.31 32.92 5.64
N VAL A 214 5.10 33.03 5.08
CA VAL A 214 4.81 33.98 3.98
C VAL A 214 4.90 35.42 4.48
N SER A 215 4.30 35.72 5.64
CA SER A 215 4.38 37.05 6.26
C SER A 215 5.82 37.41 6.63
N ALA A 216 6.58 36.47 7.20
CA ALA A 216 8.00 36.70 7.53
C ALA A 216 8.84 37.05 6.28
N ASP A 217 8.63 36.35 5.17
CA ASP A 217 9.30 36.66 3.91
C ASP A 217 8.89 38.03 3.37
N ARG A 218 7.60 38.36 3.42
CA ARG A 218 7.09 39.67 2.99
C ARG A 218 7.69 40.81 3.82
N GLU A 219 7.78 40.64 5.14
CA GLU A 219 8.42 41.59 6.05
C GLU A 219 9.92 41.74 5.76
N ALA A 220 10.58 40.66 5.32
CA ALA A 220 11.97 40.67 4.88
C ALA A 220 12.17 41.18 3.43
N GLY A 221 11.10 41.57 2.72
CA GLY A 221 11.16 42.02 1.33
C GLY A 221 11.42 40.92 0.30
N LEU A 222 11.25 39.65 0.70
CA LEU A 222 11.41 38.48 -0.15
C LEU A 222 10.09 38.16 -0.89
N ARG A 223 10.20 37.49 -2.04
CA ARG A 223 9.04 37.21 -2.90
C ARG A 223 8.55 35.79 -2.74
N VAL A 224 7.28 35.63 -2.42
CA VAL A 224 6.57 34.34 -2.40
C VAL A 224 5.43 34.37 -3.41
N LEU A 225 5.39 33.35 -4.26
CA LEU A 225 4.39 33.19 -5.32
C LEU A 225 3.48 32.01 -4.96
N ASP A 226 2.17 32.22 -4.96
CA ASP A 226 1.21 31.12 -4.91
C ASP A 226 0.98 30.62 -6.34
N ALA A 227 1.55 29.45 -6.65
CA ALA A 227 1.43 28.79 -7.94
C ALA A 227 0.49 27.57 -7.90
N GLY A 228 -0.25 27.43 -6.80
CA GLY A 228 -1.29 26.43 -6.59
C GLY A 228 -2.67 26.96 -6.94
N ALA A 229 -3.56 26.99 -5.96
CA ALA A 229 -4.97 27.35 -6.15
C ALA A 229 -5.33 28.79 -5.72
N GLY A 230 -4.35 29.64 -5.42
CA GLY A 230 -4.62 31.01 -4.97
C GLY A 230 -5.19 31.09 -3.55
N VAL A 231 -4.87 30.10 -2.71
CA VAL A 231 -5.40 29.96 -1.34
C VAL A 231 -4.40 30.39 -0.26
N VAL A 232 -3.17 30.71 -0.63
CA VAL A 232 -2.13 31.14 0.30
C VAL A 232 -2.22 32.64 0.53
N ALA A 233 -2.73 33.04 1.69
CA ALA A 233 -2.82 34.43 2.09
C ALA A 233 -1.45 35.14 2.05
N ASP A 234 -1.46 36.42 1.65
CA ASP A 234 -0.29 37.31 1.56
C ASP A 234 0.77 36.95 0.50
N ALA A 235 0.63 35.82 -0.22
CA ALA A 235 1.46 35.47 -1.38
C ALA A 235 0.91 36.08 -2.68
N THR A 236 1.78 36.33 -3.66
CA THR A 236 1.35 36.80 -4.98
C THR A 236 0.87 35.63 -5.82
N GLU A 237 -0.41 35.60 -6.19
CA GLU A 237 -0.96 34.56 -7.06
C GLU A 237 -0.34 34.64 -8.46
N MET A 238 0.20 33.52 -8.95
CA MET A 238 0.75 33.41 -10.29
C MET A 238 0.74 31.94 -10.73
N PRO A 239 0.03 31.57 -11.81
CA PRO A 239 -0.02 30.19 -12.28
C PRO A 239 1.37 29.62 -12.55
N ILE A 240 1.60 28.34 -12.24
CA ILE A 240 2.92 27.70 -12.37
C ILE A 240 3.57 27.88 -13.75
N ARG A 241 2.78 27.86 -14.82
CA ARG A 241 3.29 28.08 -16.18
C ARG A 241 3.88 29.49 -16.35
N GLU A 242 3.22 30.49 -15.78
CA GLU A 242 3.68 31.87 -15.80
C GLU A 242 4.90 32.07 -14.91
N VAL A 243 4.94 31.43 -13.74
CA VAL A 243 6.12 31.40 -12.85
C VAL A 243 7.33 30.86 -13.60
N LEU A 244 7.19 29.71 -14.26
CA LEU A 244 8.28 29.10 -15.01
C LEU A 244 8.75 30.00 -16.16
N LEU A 245 7.82 30.62 -16.89
CA LEU A 245 8.15 31.54 -17.99
C LEU A 245 8.92 32.78 -17.50
N ARG A 246 8.55 33.36 -16.36
CA ARG A 246 9.12 34.62 -15.87
C ARG A 246 10.35 34.45 -15.00
N HIS A 247 10.45 33.35 -14.25
CA HIS A 247 11.42 33.22 -13.16
C HIS A 247 12.37 32.03 -13.31
N ALA A 248 12.07 31.03 -14.14
CA ALA A 248 13.00 29.92 -14.41
C ALA A 248 14.06 30.34 -15.44
N VAL A 249 14.94 31.27 -15.05
CA VAL A 249 15.95 31.88 -15.94
C VAL A 249 17.34 31.30 -15.71
N VAL A 250 17.75 31.16 -14.45
CA VAL A 250 19.08 30.69 -14.05
C VAL A 250 18.95 29.61 -12.99
N ARG A 251 19.68 28.51 -13.15
CA ARG A 251 19.87 27.52 -12.10
C ARG A 251 21.31 27.50 -11.64
N ARG A 252 21.48 27.53 -10.32
CA ARG A 252 22.70 27.07 -9.66
C ARG A 252 22.40 25.70 -9.06
N PRO A 253 23.12 24.64 -9.44
CA PRO A 253 22.85 23.31 -8.92
C PRO A 253 23.16 23.26 -7.41
N LEU A 254 22.43 22.42 -6.68
CA LEU A 254 22.75 22.13 -5.29
C LEU A 254 24.16 21.54 -5.21
N PRO A 255 25.03 22.01 -4.30
CA PRO A 255 26.28 21.35 -3.97
C PRO A 255 25.99 19.94 -3.44
N LEU A 256 26.02 18.95 -4.33
CA LEU A 256 25.83 17.56 -3.95
C LEU A 256 27.01 17.14 -3.06
N SER A 257 26.70 16.45 -1.97
CA SER A 257 27.72 15.75 -1.19
C SER A 257 28.52 14.84 -2.11
N ARG A 258 29.82 15.11 -2.26
CA ARG A 258 30.74 14.18 -2.92
C ARG A 258 30.83 12.95 -2.02
N ARG A 259 30.01 11.94 -2.25
CA ARG A 259 30.48 10.59 -1.99
C ARG A 259 31.63 10.37 -2.98
N LEU A 260 32.86 10.25 -2.47
CA LEU A 260 33.76 9.23 -3.00
C LEU A 260 32.89 8.00 -3.20
N PRO A 261 32.95 7.29 -4.35
CA PRO A 261 32.24 6.02 -4.45
C PRO A 261 32.62 5.31 -3.17
N ALA A 262 31.61 5.02 -2.34
CA ALA A 262 31.87 4.15 -1.23
C ALA A 262 32.64 2.98 -1.85
N PRO A 263 33.58 2.33 -1.14
CA PRO A 263 33.83 0.95 -1.54
C PRO A 263 32.44 0.38 -1.80
N ARG A 264 32.30 -0.44 -2.84
CA ARG A 264 31.25 -1.44 -2.74
C ARG A 264 31.51 -2.12 -1.38
N ILE A 265 30.95 -1.59 -0.30
CA ILE A 265 29.88 -2.25 0.39
C ILE A 265 28.93 -2.55 -0.78
N ASP A 266 29.27 -3.63 -1.51
CA ASP A 266 28.43 -4.78 -1.43
C ASP A 266 27.96 -4.71 0.01
N ILE A 267 26.79 -4.08 0.18
CA ILE A 267 25.83 -4.69 1.06
C ILE A 267 25.95 -6.09 0.48
N ASP A 268 26.67 -6.95 1.20
CA ASP A 268 26.27 -8.30 1.26
C ASP A 268 24.82 -8.10 1.64
N VAL A 269 23.96 -7.97 0.61
CA VAL A 269 22.54 -8.14 0.68
C VAL A 269 22.55 -9.59 1.03
N GLY A 270 22.87 -9.89 2.29
CA GLY A 270 23.85 -10.95 2.48
C GLY A 270 23.17 -12.20 2.03
N PRO A 271 23.65 -12.84 0.96
CA PRO A 271 22.78 -13.45 -0.06
C PRO A 271 21.27 -13.33 0.21
N ALA A 272 20.59 -12.25 -0.21
CA ALA A 272 19.16 -12.02 0.00
C ALA A 272 18.65 -12.44 1.40
N ARG A 273 19.44 -12.26 2.47
CA ARG A 273 19.35 -13.00 3.74
C ARG A 273 18.47 -14.24 3.61
N GLN A 274 18.89 -15.17 2.74
CA GLN A 274 18.13 -16.30 2.19
C GLN A 274 16.95 -16.58 3.12
N ALA A 275 15.77 -16.06 2.79
CA ALA A 275 14.62 -16.09 3.69
C ALA A 275 14.55 -17.51 4.22
N ARG A 276 14.79 -17.66 5.54
CA ARG A 276 14.94 -18.99 6.13
C ARG A 276 13.71 -19.76 5.72
N SER A 277 13.94 -20.97 5.24
CA SER A 277 12.91 -21.77 4.60
C SER A 277 11.63 -21.81 5.44
N ILE A 278 10.49 -21.64 4.76
CA ILE A 278 9.17 -21.67 5.37
C ILE A 278 8.36 -22.80 4.75
N VAL A 279 7.53 -23.43 5.58
CA VAL A 279 6.59 -24.45 5.12
C VAL A 279 5.44 -23.74 4.41
N GLY A 280 5.14 -24.19 3.18
CA GLY A 280 3.90 -23.85 2.50
C GLY A 280 2.77 -24.73 3.01
N LEU A 281 1.60 -24.15 3.25
CA LEU A 281 0.40 -24.84 3.66
C LEU A 281 -0.77 -24.42 2.76
N ILE A 282 -1.39 -25.40 2.12
CA ILE A 282 -2.54 -25.20 1.23
C ILE A 282 -3.77 -25.77 1.94
N VAL A 283 -4.76 -24.92 2.21
CA VAL A 283 -6.04 -25.37 2.78
C VAL A 283 -6.93 -25.88 1.65
N ALA A 284 -7.21 -27.19 1.67
CA ALA A 284 -7.86 -27.92 0.59
C ALA A 284 -9.19 -28.55 1.03
N ASP A 285 -10.22 -27.70 1.11
CA ASP A 285 -11.61 -28.17 1.18
C ASP A 285 -12.04 -28.75 -0.17
N SER A 286 -12.38 -30.04 -0.22
CA SER A 286 -12.68 -30.72 -1.49
C SER A 286 -14.02 -30.31 -2.11
N GLN A 287 -14.94 -29.70 -1.34
CA GLN A 287 -16.34 -29.55 -1.72
C GLN A 287 -16.75 -28.10 -1.97
N PHE A 288 -16.27 -27.13 -1.19
CA PHE A 288 -16.64 -25.73 -1.43
C PHE A 288 -15.48 -24.74 -1.28
N GLY A 289 -15.63 -23.60 -1.93
CA GLY A 289 -14.72 -22.46 -1.78
C GLY A 289 -14.99 -21.68 -0.50
N GLY A 290 -14.16 -20.67 -0.25
CA GLY A 290 -14.22 -19.88 0.99
C GLY A 290 -15.47 -18.99 1.13
N THR A 291 -16.17 -18.73 0.03
CA THR A 291 -17.48 -18.03 0.01
C THR A 291 -18.68 -18.97 0.13
N GLY A 292 -18.45 -20.28 0.23
CA GLY A 292 -19.52 -21.28 0.34
C GLY A 292 -20.10 -21.79 -0.94
N VAL A 293 -19.55 -21.35 -2.07
CA VAL A 293 -19.94 -21.86 -3.38
C VAL A 293 -19.31 -23.24 -3.59
N PRO A 294 -20.11 -24.27 -3.94
CA PRO A 294 -19.59 -25.58 -4.32
C PRO A 294 -18.51 -25.45 -5.40
N ARG A 295 -17.42 -26.21 -5.24
CA ARG A 295 -16.28 -26.18 -6.16
C ARG A 295 -15.75 -27.58 -6.41
N HIS A 296 -14.89 -27.68 -7.42
CA HIS A 296 -14.13 -28.88 -7.70
C HIS A 296 -12.68 -28.49 -7.95
N LEU A 297 -11.75 -29.12 -7.23
CA LEU A 297 -10.31 -28.86 -7.28
C LEU A 297 -9.61 -29.52 -8.48
N ASP A 298 -10.30 -30.44 -9.15
CA ASP A 298 -9.92 -31.07 -10.41
C ASP A 298 -10.23 -30.22 -11.64
N SER A 299 -11.02 -29.16 -11.48
CA SER A 299 -11.40 -28.28 -12.58
C SER A 299 -10.17 -27.68 -13.26
N GLU A 300 -10.10 -27.82 -14.58
CA GLU A 300 -8.95 -27.35 -15.33
C GLU A 300 -8.89 -25.83 -15.45
N PHE A 301 -7.69 -25.29 -15.30
CA PHE A 301 -7.34 -23.90 -15.59
C PHE A 301 -5.96 -23.87 -16.25
N GLY A 302 -5.91 -23.42 -17.51
CA GLY A 302 -4.68 -23.49 -18.32
C GLY A 302 -4.18 -24.93 -18.49
N GLY A 303 -5.08 -25.87 -18.77
CA GLY A 303 -4.75 -27.29 -19.04
C GLY A 303 -4.19 -28.07 -17.85
N ARG A 304 -4.40 -27.59 -16.62
CA ARG A 304 -4.01 -28.29 -15.37
C ARG A 304 -5.15 -28.21 -14.36
N PRO A 305 -5.35 -29.24 -13.51
CA PRO A 305 -6.21 -29.11 -12.35
C PRO A 305 -5.81 -27.91 -11.50
N VAL A 306 -6.78 -27.15 -11.00
CA VAL A 306 -6.50 -25.91 -10.25
C VAL A 306 -5.61 -26.17 -9.02
N LEU A 307 -5.85 -27.25 -8.26
CA LEU A 307 -5.02 -27.59 -7.10
C LEU A 307 -3.56 -27.82 -7.50
N VAL A 308 -3.33 -28.55 -8.60
CA VAL A 308 -1.98 -28.83 -9.11
C VAL A 308 -1.29 -27.53 -9.52
N ARG A 309 -2.01 -26.62 -10.18
CA ARG A 309 -1.45 -25.31 -10.56
C ARG A 309 -1.13 -24.44 -9.34
N THR A 310 -1.96 -24.46 -8.30
CA THR A 310 -1.69 -23.79 -7.03
C THR A 310 -0.42 -24.35 -6.37
N ILE A 311 -0.25 -25.67 -6.34
CA ILE A 311 0.96 -26.34 -5.83
C ILE A 311 2.20 -25.95 -6.65
N GLU A 312 2.13 -26.05 -7.99
CA GLU A 312 3.21 -25.67 -8.90
C GLU A 312 3.62 -24.21 -8.69
N ARG A 313 2.62 -23.32 -8.49
CA ARG A 313 2.88 -21.91 -8.22
C ARG A 313 3.58 -21.71 -6.88
N MET A 314 3.04 -22.22 -5.78
CA MET A 314 3.67 -22.09 -4.46
C MET A 314 5.09 -22.68 -4.43
N ALA A 315 5.31 -23.83 -5.07
CA ALA A 315 6.61 -24.50 -5.13
C ALA A 315 7.68 -23.72 -5.91
N SER A 316 7.26 -22.77 -6.77
CA SER A 316 8.18 -21.93 -7.53
C SER A 316 8.83 -20.82 -6.69
N ALA A 317 8.27 -20.51 -5.52
CA ALA A 317 8.92 -19.65 -4.54
C ALA A 317 10.16 -20.35 -3.96
N GLN A 318 11.26 -19.61 -3.85
CA GLN A 318 12.53 -20.05 -3.30
C GLN A 318 12.46 -20.24 -1.79
N CYS A 319 11.71 -19.40 -1.07
CA CYS A 319 11.59 -19.51 0.38
C CYS A 319 10.84 -20.77 0.84
N ILE A 320 10.10 -21.45 -0.04
CA ILE A 320 9.32 -22.65 0.32
C ILE A 320 10.23 -23.88 0.36
N GLU A 321 10.25 -24.62 1.47
CA GLU A 321 11.00 -25.89 1.60
C GLU A 321 10.19 -27.14 1.31
N ARG A 322 8.90 -27.11 1.64
CA ARG A 322 7.93 -28.21 1.50
C ARG A 322 6.52 -27.64 1.53
N ILE A 323 5.58 -28.38 0.97
CA ILE A 323 4.16 -28.01 0.90
C ILE A 323 3.34 -29.07 1.62
N ILE A 324 2.48 -28.62 2.54
CA ILE A 324 1.48 -29.45 3.21
C ILE A 324 0.11 -29.08 2.63
N VAL A 325 -0.59 -30.04 2.05
CA VAL A 325 -1.98 -29.91 1.62
C VAL A 325 -2.86 -30.44 2.75
N LEU A 326 -3.48 -29.54 3.49
CA LEU A 326 -4.33 -29.85 4.65
C LEU A 326 -5.78 -30.03 4.19
N THR A 327 -6.38 -31.20 4.43
CA THR A 327 -7.69 -31.57 3.89
C THR A 327 -8.47 -32.54 4.77
N GLU A 328 -9.79 -32.55 4.64
CA GLU A 328 -10.66 -33.58 5.23
C GLU A 328 -10.72 -34.87 4.37
N ALA A 329 -10.26 -34.82 3.12
CA ALA A 329 -10.33 -35.92 2.16
C ALA A 329 -8.93 -36.28 1.60
N PRO A 330 -8.01 -36.81 2.44
CA PRO A 330 -6.60 -36.99 2.09
C PRO A 330 -6.39 -37.90 0.88
N ASP A 331 -7.16 -38.98 0.76
CA ASP A 331 -6.95 -39.95 -0.33
C ASP A 331 -7.40 -39.39 -1.69
N ALA A 332 -8.52 -38.66 -1.72
CA ALA A 332 -8.97 -37.95 -2.91
C ALA A 332 -7.97 -36.87 -3.35
N MET A 333 -7.36 -36.14 -2.39
CA MET A 333 -6.33 -35.15 -2.71
C MET A 333 -5.04 -35.80 -3.20
N LYS A 334 -4.60 -36.93 -2.62
CA LYS A 334 -3.43 -37.68 -3.12
C LYS A 334 -3.64 -38.15 -4.57
N GLU A 335 -4.82 -38.67 -4.88
CA GLU A 335 -5.18 -39.10 -6.24
C GLU A 335 -5.14 -37.91 -7.22
N LEU A 336 -5.77 -36.80 -6.86
CA LEU A 336 -5.82 -35.59 -7.68
C LEU A 336 -4.44 -34.97 -7.92
N ILE A 337 -3.60 -34.92 -6.88
CA ILE A 337 -2.24 -34.39 -6.97
C ILE A 337 -1.38 -35.30 -7.84
N GLY A 338 -1.55 -36.63 -7.68
CA GLY A 338 -0.81 -37.64 -8.42
C GLY A 338 0.71 -37.42 -8.38
N ASN A 339 1.36 -37.66 -9.52
CA ASN A 339 2.81 -37.47 -9.67
C ASN A 339 3.17 -36.03 -10.07
N VAL A 340 2.73 -35.04 -9.28
CA VAL A 340 3.14 -33.65 -9.49
C VAL A 340 4.66 -33.54 -9.36
N ARG A 341 5.31 -32.93 -10.36
CA ARG A 341 6.77 -32.75 -10.38
C ARG A 341 7.11 -31.31 -10.04
N VAL A 342 7.43 -31.07 -8.77
CA VAL A 342 7.85 -29.77 -8.24
C VAL A 342 9.18 -29.89 -7.51
N ARG A 343 9.83 -28.75 -7.24
CA ARG A 343 11.15 -28.67 -6.59
C ARG A 343 11.14 -29.19 -5.14
N VAL A 344 10.00 -29.09 -4.47
CA VAL A 344 9.85 -29.33 -3.03
C VAL A 344 8.94 -30.52 -2.76
N PRO A 345 9.10 -31.24 -1.64
CA PRO A 345 8.16 -32.29 -1.24
C PRO A 345 6.74 -31.74 -1.08
N VAL A 346 5.75 -32.53 -1.50
CA VAL A 346 4.32 -32.25 -1.32
C VAL A 346 3.73 -33.38 -0.47
N GLU A 347 3.19 -33.02 0.68
CA GLU A 347 2.59 -33.94 1.64
C GLU A 347 1.09 -33.64 1.76
N VAL A 348 0.27 -34.67 1.90
CA VAL A 348 -1.18 -34.51 2.14
C VAL A 348 -1.47 -34.93 3.57
N GLU A 349 -2.03 -34.00 4.34
CA GLU A 349 -2.33 -34.17 5.76
C GLU A 349 -3.85 -34.16 5.99
N ALA A 350 -4.32 -35.10 6.82
CA ALA A 350 -5.70 -35.14 7.26
C ALA A 350 -5.93 -34.10 8.37
N CYS A 351 -7.04 -33.37 8.31
CA CYS A 351 -7.41 -32.47 9.39
C CYS A 351 -7.82 -33.22 10.67
N THR A 352 -7.42 -32.69 11.82
CA THR A 352 -7.84 -33.16 13.15
C THR A 352 -9.24 -32.66 13.53
N CYS A 353 -9.68 -31.57 12.93
CA CYS A 353 -10.98 -30.95 13.11
C CYS A 353 -11.51 -30.42 11.77
N PRO A 354 -12.82 -30.10 11.67
CA PRO A 354 -13.38 -29.63 10.42
C PRO A 354 -12.69 -28.35 9.92
N LEU A 355 -12.48 -28.24 8.60
CA LEU A 355 -11.94 -27.02 7.98
C LEU A 355 -12.92 -25.85 8.09
N ARG A 356 -14.21 -26.13 8.26
CA ARG A 356 -15.26 -25.12 8.45
C ARG A 356 -15.78 -25.16 9.88
N GLY A 357 -15.36 -24.17 10.66
CA GLY A 357 -15.91 -23.91 11.98
C GLY A 357 -17.32 -23.31 11.93
N PRO A 358 -18.01 -23.20 13.08
CA PRO A 358 -19.34 -22.59 13.20
C PRO A 358 -19.39 -21.12 12.73
N GLU A 359 -18.27 -20.40 12.79
CA GLU A 359 -18.13 -19.01 12.35
C GLU A 359 -18.14 -18.84 10.83
N TRP A 360 -17.91 -19.92 10.07
CA TRP A 360 -17.71 -19.86 8.63
C TRP A 360 -18.91 -19.25 7.88
N GLN A 361 -20.15 -19.54 8.31
CA GLN A 361 -21.35 -18.95 7.70
C GLN A 361 -21.38 -17.42 7.85
N SER A 362 -20.91 -16.91 8.99
CA SER A 362 -20.81 -15.47 9.24
C SER A 362 -19.72 -14.83 8.37
N ILE A 363 -18.58 -15.50 8.22
CA ILE A 363 -17.49 -15.06 7.34
C ILE A 363 -17.96 -15.03 5.89
N ALA A 364 -18.58 -16.11 5.41
CA ALA A 364 -19.14 -16.19 4.05
C ALA A 364 -20.14 -15.06 3.81
N ALA A 365 -21.11 -14.87 4.70
CA ALA A 365 -22.10 -13.80 4.61
C ALA A 365 -21.47 -12.40 4.63
N SER A 366 -20.43 -12.20 5.45
CA SER A 366 -19.68 -10.95 5.53
C SER A 366 -18.92 -10.64 4.24
N ARG A 367 -18.30 -11.66 3.63
CA ARG A 367 -17.45 -11.54 2.45
C ARG A 367 -18.23 -11.44 1.14
N LEU A 368 -19.49 -11.87 1.10
CA LEU A 368 -20.38 -11.66 -0.05
C LEU A 368 -20.45 -10.19 -0.48
N TRP A 369 -20.33 -9.24 0.46
CA TRP A 369 -20.42 -7.80 0.16
C TRP A 369 -19.12 -7.18 -0.37
N CYS A 370 -18.00 -7.90 -0.33
CA CYS A 370 -16.70 -7.39 -0.74
C CYS A 370 -15.76 -8.49 -1.27
N ASP A 371 -16.24 -9.35 -2.16
CA ASP A 371 -15.53 -10.56 -2.62
C ASP A 371 -14.34 -10.29 -3.57
N SER A 372 -14.24 -9.08 -4.09
CA SER A 372 -13.26 -8.63 -5.09
C SER A 372 -12.10 -7.80 -4.52
N LEU A 373 -12.11 -7.54 -3.22
CA LEU A 373 -11.02 -6.88 -2.51
C LEU A 373 -10.56 -7.76 -1.34
N TRP A 374 -9.29 -7.66 -0.98
CA TRP A 374 -8.71 -8.49 0.08
C TRP A 374 -9.35 -8.22 1.44
N GLY A 375 -9.76 -6.97 1.72
CA GLY A 375 -10.40 -6.52 2.96
C GLY A 375 -11.83 -6.04 2.73
N GLY A 376 -12.50 -5.57 3.79
CA GLY A 376 -13.77 -4.85 3.67
C GLY A 376 -15.06 -5.68 3.79
N GLY A 377 -14.98 -6.93 4.26
CA GLY A 377 -16.18 -7.63 4.70
C GLY A 377 -16.78 -6.99 5.96
N ILE A 378 -18.09 -7.16 6.19
CA ILE A 378 -18.77 -6.72 7.41
C ILE A 378 -18.01 -7.23 8.65
N GLY A 379 -17.76 -6.35 9.62
CA GLY A 379 -16.97 -6.70 10.79
C GLY A 379 -15.49 -6.96 10.49
N GLY A 380 -14.92 -6.34 9.45
CA GLY A 380 -13.49 -6.42 9.16
C GLY A 380 -13.03 -7.81 8.73
N ALA A 381 -13.89 -8.60 8.08
CA ALA A 381 -13.48 -9.85 7.46
C ALA A 381 -12.67 -9.58 6.18
N THR A 382 -11.72 -10.46 5.92
CA THR A 382 -10.79 -10.43 4.81
C THR A 382 -10.89 -11.71 4.00
N VAL A 383 -10.27 -11.74 2.82
CA VAL A 383 -10.14 -12.94 1.99
C VAL A 383 -9.42 -14.08 2.72
N PHE A 384 -8.53 -13.77 3.67
CA PHE A 384 -7.83 -14.79 4.45
C PHE A 384 -8.76 -15.51 5.41
N ASP A 385 -9.78 -14.82 5.93
CA ASP A 385 -10.80 -15.44 6.76
C ASP A 385 -11.65 -16.45 5.96
N GLU A 386 -11.77 -16.28 4.63
CA GLU A 386 -12.49 -17.22 3.75
C GLU A 386 -11.81 -18.60 3.68
N MET A 387 -10.48 -18.66 3.88
CA MET A 387 -9.67 -19.88 3.69
C MET A 387 -9.00 -20.41 4.96
N LEU A 388 -8.75 -19.55 5.96
CA LEU A 388 -8.09 -19.98 7.19
C LEU A 388 -9.01 -20.89 8.00
N ALA A 389 -8.47 -22.03 8.42
CA ALA A 389 -9.04 -22.92 9.43
C ALA A 389 -8.10 -22.90 10.65
N PRO A 390 -8.16 -21.87 11.53
CA PRO A 390 -7.09 -21.58 12.47
C PRO A 390 -6.73 -22.76 13.37
N GLN A 391 -7.74 -23.47 13.88
CA GLN A 391 -7.53 -24.65 14.72
C GLN A 391 -6.85 -25.80 13.95
N ALA A 392 -7.38 -26.18 12.79
CA ALA A 392 -6.84 -27.28 11.99
C ALA A 392 -5.39 -27.02 11.56
N ILE A 393 -5.09 -25.77 11.18
CA ILE A 393 -3.74 -25.35 10.81
C ILE A 393 -2.84 -25.39 12.05
N ALA A 394 -3.25 -24.83 13.19
CA ALA A 394 -2.46 -24.84 14.41
C ALA A 394 -2.13 -26.26 14.89
N ASP A 395 -3.09 -27.19 14.84
CA ASP A 395 -2.90 -28.59 15.20
C ASP A 395 -1.87 -29.27 14.28
N CYS A 396 -2.00 -29.06 12.97
CA CYS A 396 -1.06 -29.58 11.97
C CYS A 396 0.37 -29.08 12.21
N LEU A 397 0.54 -27.77 12.42
CA LEU A 397 1.84 -27.16 12.67
C LEU A 397 2.45 -27.63 14.00
N ALA A 398 1.64 -27.72 15.06
CA ALA A 398 2.09 -28.18 16.38
C ALA A 398 2.55 -29.63 16.35
N ALA A 399 1.81 -30.53 15.69
CA ALA A 399 2.17 -31.95 15.55
C ALA A 399 3.53 -32.15 14.87
N ARG A 400 3.89 -31.22 13.98
CA ARG A 400 5.14 -31.27 13.18
C ARG A 400 6.24 -30.35 13.73
N ARG A 401 6.01 -29.70 14.86
CA ARG A 401 6.93 -28.72 15.49
C ARG A 401 7.34 -27.61 14.53
N ILE A 402 6.37 -27.05 13.80
CA ILE A 402 6.55 -25.93 12.88
C ILE A 402 6.03 -24.67 13.55
N ASP A 403 6.85 -23.62 13.62
CA ASP A 403 6.51 -22.39 14.35
C ASP A 403 5.52 -21.48 13.59
N GLY A 404 5.43 -21.65 12.27
CA GLY A 404 4.54 -20.90 11.40
C GLY A 404 4.65 -21.35 9.95
N ALA A 405 3.67 -20.97 9.12
CA ALA A 405 3.60 -21.39 7.73
C ALA A 405 3.14 -20.25 6.81
N MET A 406 3.50 -20.37 5.53
CA MET A 406 2.93 -19.60 4.43
C MET A 406 1.65 -20.29 3.98
N ILE A 407 0.51 -19.61 4.04
CA ILE A 407 -0.82 -20.20 3.90
C ILE A 407 -1.54 -19.59 2.69
N ILE A 408 -2.12 -20.45 1.85
CA ILE A 408 -3.00 -20.08 0.73
C ILE A 408 -4.18 -21.06 0.59
N GLY A 409 -5.22 -20.65 -0.14
CA GLY A 409 -6.31 -21.54 -0.53
C GLY A 409 -5.93 -22.45 -1.71
N ALA A 410 -6.49 -23.65 -1.78
CA ALA A 410 -6.24 -24.60 -2.87
C ALA A 410 -6.64 -24.12 -4.28
N ASP A 411 -7.46 -23.08 -4.38
CA ASP A 411 -7.96 -22.47 -5.61
C ASP A 411 -7.33 -21.10 -5.91
N TRP A 412 -6.09 -20.87 -5.45
CA TRP A 412 -5.34 -19.63 -5.69
C TRP A 412 -4.20 -19.87 -6.71
N PRO A 413 -4.51 -20.27 -7.96
CA PRO A 413 -3.50 -20.69 -8.94
C PRO A 413 -2.61 -19.55 -9.45
N LEU A 414 -2.91 -18.31 -9.04
CA LEU A 414 -2.26 -17.08 -9.49
C LEU A 414 -1.52 -16.36 -8.36
N VAL A 415 -1.36 -16.99 -7.19
CA VAL A 415 -0.62 -16.38 -6.08
C VAL A 415 0.74 -15.88 -6.58
N LEU A 416 1.05 -14.63 -6.26
CA LEU A 416 2.28 -13.97 -6.66
C LEU A 416 3.46 -14.55 -5.88
N ILE A 417 4.58 -14.73 -6.56
CA ILE A 417 5.82 -15.15 -5.91
C ILE A 417 6.52 -13.93 -5.33
N ASP A 418 6.62 -12.88 -6.13
CA ASP A 418 7.21 -11.59 -5.82
C ASP A 418 6.31 -10.46 -6.36
N GLY A 419 6.83 -9.22 -6.38
CA GLY A 419 6.12 -8.07 -6.94
C GLY A 419 5.50 -7.16 -5.88
N GLY A 420 5.98 -7.23 -4.64
CA GLY A 420 5.70 -6.29 -3.56
C GLY A 420 4.67 -6.78 -2.54
N ALA A 421 4.01 -7.92 -2.79
CA ALA A 421 3.10 -8.58 -1.87
C ALA A 421 2.92 -10.09 -2.17
N GLY A 422 3.92 -10.71 -2.80
CA GLY A 422 3.95 -12.14 -3.09
C GLY A 422 4.45 -12.98 -1.92
N ILE A 423 4.61 -14.28 -2.15
CA ILE A 423 5.15 -15.26 -1.18
C ILE A 423 6.49 -14.83 -0.60
N GLU A 424 7.44 -14.37 -1.43
CA GLU A 424 8.77 -13.95 -0.99
C GLU A 424 8.72 -12.68 -0.13
N ASP A 425 7.88 -11.72 -0.51
CA ASP A 425 7.72 -10.45 0.21
C ASP A 425 7.10 -10.69 1.60
N VAL A 426 6.05 -11.53 1.66
CA VAL A 426 5.37 -11.90 2.90
C VAL A 426 6.27 -12.74 3.81
N ALA A 427 7.03 -13.69 3.25
CA ALA A 427 8.00 -14.48 4.02
C ALA A 427 9.07 -13.58 4.66
N THR A 428 9.63 -12.65 3.89
CA THR A 428 10.62 -11.69 4.38
C THR A 428 10.09 -10.86 5.55
N ARG A 429 8.86 -10.35 5.45
CA ARG A 429 8.22 -9.62 6.55
C ARG A 429 7.93 -10.51 7.75
N PHE A 430 7.47 -11.73 7.53
CA PHE A 430 7.17 -12.68 8.61
C PHE A 430 8.42 -13.05 9.41
N GLU A 431 9.57 -13.23 8.75
CA GLU A 431 10.86 -13.36 9.41
C GLU A 431 11.25 -12.12 10.21
N ALA A 432 11.07 -10.92 9.63
CA ALA A 432 11.44 -9.67 10.29
C ALA A 432 10.67 -9.42 11.61
N VAL A 433 9.45 -9.97 11.73
CA VAL A 433 8.65 -9.94 12.97
C VAL A 433 8.86 -11.18 13.86
N GLY A 434 9.83 -12.04 13.52
CA GLY A 434 10.22 -13.22 14.29
C GLY A 434 9.21 -14.37 14.20
N ARG A 435 8.52 -14.52 13.07
CA ARG A 435 7.45 -15.52 12.82
C ARG A 435 6.29 -15.45 13.82
N ARG A 436 6.05 -14.27 14.40
CA ARG A 436 4.95 -14.02 15.33
C ARG A 436 3.79 -13.37 14.60
N GLY A 437 2.58 -13.56 15.12
CA GLY A 437 1.39 -12.91 14.58
C GLY A 437 0.98 -13.44 13.21
N VAL A 438 0.30 -12.58 12.45
CA VAL A 438 -0.15 -12.85 11.08
C VAL A 438 0.37 -11.73 10.20
N VAL A 439 1.02 -12.10 9.10
CA VAL A 439 1.54 -11.19 8.08
C VAL A 439 0.90 -11.54 6.75
N PHE A 440 0.39 -10.57 6.00
CA PHE A 440 -0.26 -10.86 4.72
C PHE A 440 -0.02 -9.77 3.69
N GLY A 441 -0.12 -10.13 2.42
CA GLY A 441 -0.12 -9.17 1.32
C GLY A 441 -1.52 -8.60 1.07
N ASP A 442 -1.61 -7.34 0.66
CA ASP A 442 -2.89 -6.66 0.40
C ASP A 442 -3.22 -6.52 -1.11
N ALA A 443 -2.68 -7.41 -1.95
CA ALA A 443 -3.10 -7.54 -3.34
C ALA A 443 -4.50 -8.17 -3.45
N PRO A 444 -5.15 -8.10 -4.63
CA PRO A 444 -6.49 -8.65 -4.82
C PRO A 444 -6.63 -10.13 -4.40
N PRO A 445 -7.84 -10.57 -4.00
CA PRO A 445 -8.11 -11.95 -3.59
C PRO A 445 -7.48 -13.00 -4.52
N GLY A 446 -6.66 -13.90 -3.98
CA GLY A 446 -5.99 -14.96 -4.75
C GLY A 446 -4.61 -14.60 -5.29
N LEU A 447 -4.17 -13.33 -5.19
CA LEU A 447 -2.84 -12.90 -5.64
C LEU A 447 -1.82 -12.77 -4.52
N SER A 448 -2.22 -12.45 -3.29
CA SER A 448 -1.31 -12.36 -2.15
C SER A 448 -1.56 -13.45 -1.13
N PRO A 449 -0.51 -14.02 -0.50
CA PRO A 449 -0.65 -15.02 0.53
C PRO A 449 -0.73 -14.41 1.94
N CYS A 450 -0.89 -15.26 2.94
CA CYS A 450 -0.82 -14.93 4.36
C CYS A 450 0.15 -15.88 5.06
N ALA A 451 1.04 -15.38 5.91
CA ALA A 451 1.88 -16.16 6.81
C ALA A 451 1.41 -15.99 8.26
N ALA A 452 1.34 -17.08 9.01
CA ALA A 452 0.88 -17.04 10.40
C ALA A 452 1.71 -17.96 11.30
N GLY A 453 1.98 -17.46 12.51
CA GLY A 453 2.60 -18.25 13.57
C GLY A 453 1.57 -19.11 14.29
N VAL A 454 2.01 -20.25 14.85
CA VAL A 454 1.15 -21.20 15.56
C VAL A 454 0.35 -20.54 16.70
N ASP A 455 0.98 -19.66 17.48
CA ASP A 455 0.30 -18.96 18.59
C ASP A 455 -0.75 -17.97 18.11
N ALA A 456 -0.53 -17.34 16.95
CA ALA A 456 -1.50 -16.42 16.35
C ALA A 456 -2.74 -17.17 15.85
N LEU A 457 -2.54 -18.35 15.25
CA LEU A 457 -3.61 -19.23 14.81
C LEU A 457 -4.43 -19.76 16.00
N ARG A 458 -3.78 -20.15 17.09
CA ARG A 458 -4.46 -20.53 18.34
C ARG A 458 -5.28 -19.37 18.91
N SER A 459 -4.70 -18.16 18.94
CA SER A 459 -5.42 -16.98 19.42
C SER A 459 -6.64 -16.64 18.55
N LEU A 460 -6.55 -16.82 17.23
CA LEU A 460 -7.69 -16.71 16.33
C LEU A 460 -8.77 -17.75 16.63
N ALA A 461 -8.39 -19.02 16.84
CA ALA A 461 -9.31 -20.10 17.15
C ALA A 461 -10.06 -19.87 18.48
N GLU A 462 -9.36 -19.40 19.52
CA GLU A 462 -9.94 -19.22 20.87
C GLU A 462 -10.91 -18.03 20.98
N ARG A 463 -10.67 -16.94 20.26
CA ARG A 463 -11.43 -15.69 20.40
C ARG A 463 -12.78 -15.68 19.67
N GLY A 464 -13.11 -16.75 18.95
CA GLY A 464 -14.42 -16.97 18.33
C GLY A 464 -14.74 -16.05 17.14
N PRO A 465 -16.02 -15.94 16.73
CA PRO A 465 -16.46 -15.35 15.45
C PRO A 465 -16.09 -13.88 15.21
N GLY A 466 -15.57 -13.19 16.24
CA GLY A 466 -15.13 -11.81 16.15
C GLY A 466 -13.64 -11.62 15.84
N ALA A 467 -12.85 -12.70 15.87
CA ALA A 467 -11.42 -12.68 15.67
C ALA A 467 -11.09 -12.97 14.21
N THR A 468 -11.19 -11.95 13.36
CA THR A 468 -10.77 -12.03 11.97
C THR A 468 -9.32 -11.59 11.80
N VAL A 469 -8.66 -12.00 10.72
CA VAL A 469 -7.34 -11.49 10.32
C VAL A 469 -7.39 -9.97 10.22
N GLY A 470 -8.46 -9.42 9.65
CA GLY A 470 -8.67 -7.98 9.60
C GLY A 470 -8.80 -7.33 10.98
N ALA A 471 -9.46 -7.98 11.94
CA ALA A 471 -9.54 -7.49 13.32
C ALA A 471 -8.15 -7.42 13.97
N MET A 472 -7.31 -8.43 13.77
CA MET A 472 -5.93 -8.44 14.27
C MET A 472 -5.04 -7.41 13.58
N ALA A 473 -5.27 -7.16 12.30
CA ALA A 473 -4.63 -6.07 11.55
C ALA A 473 -5.11 -4.67 11.96
N GLY A 474 -6.03 -4.57 12.93
CA GLY A 474 -6.54 -3.30 13.45
C GLY A 474 -7.75 -2.75 12.68
N LEU A 475 -8.29 -3.46 11.69
CA LEU A 475 -9.43 -3.01 10.88
C LEU A 475 -10.75 -2.92 11.67
N ARG A 476 -10.90 -3.69 12.77
CA ARG A 476 -12.10 -3.64 13.63
C ARG A 476 -12.09 -2.53 14.67
N GLY A 477 -10.92 -2.11 15.14
CA GLY A 477 -10.79 -1.61 16.51
C GLY A 477 -10.08 -0.27 16.70
N LYS A 478 -9.48 0.31 15.65
CA LYS A 478 -8.89 1.64 15.77
C LYS A 478 -9.40 2.52 14.65
N TRP A 479 -10.19 3.51 15.06
CA TRP A 479 -10.41 4.77 14.34
C TRP A 479 -9.10 5.57 14.20
N ASN A 480 -7.95 4.92 14.11
CA ASN A 480 -6.68 5.59 13.87
C ASN A 480 -6.49 5.56 12.36
N TYR A 481 -6.79 6.71 11.76
CA TYR A 481 -6.63 7.16 10.37
C TYR A 481 -5.24 6.94 9.76
N ASP A 482 -4.36 6.32 10.54
CA ASP A 482 -2.94 6.20 10.36
C ASP A 482 -2.58 4.71 10.39
N LEU A 483 -2.94 4.00 9.31
CA LEU A 483 -2.37 2.68 9.03
C LEU A 483 -0.84 2.73 8.89
N ARG A 484 -0.26 3.93 8.87
CA ARG A 484 1.16 4.21 9.10
C ARG A 484 1.71 3.63 10.42
N SER A 485 0.83 3.32 11.39
CA SER A 485 1.18 2.59 12.62
C SER A 485 0.92 1.08 12.59
N SER A 486 0.23 0.58 11.55
CA SER A 486 -0.09 -0.85 11.34
C SER A 486 0.80 -1.60 10.32
N PRO A 487 1.96 -1.10 9.83
CA PRO A 487 2.66 -1.75 8.73
C PRO A 487 3.34 -3.07 9.14
N ARG A 488 3.43 -3.43 10.43
CA ARG A 488 4.12 -4.67 10.83
C ARG A 488 3.50 -5.94 10.24
N TRP A 489 2.19 -5.93 10.00
CA TRP A 489 1.43 -7.13 9.61
C TRP A 489 1.01 -7.13 8.13
N VAL A 490 1.14 -5.99 7.43
CA VAL A 490 0.68 -5.86 6.05
C VAL A 490 1.86 -5.60 5.13
N VAL A 491 1.95 -6.34 4.05
CA VAL A 491 2.92 -6.16 2.98
C VAL A 491 2.19 -5.53 1.80
N HIS A 492 2.59 -4.30 1.46
CA HIS A 492 1.85 -3.45 0.55
C HIS A 492 2.15 -3.74 -0.92
N ALA A 493 1.18 -4.31 -1.62
CA ALA A 493 1.19 -4.44 -3.06
C ALA A 493 1.33 -3.06 -3.74
N PRO A 494 1.87 -3.02 -4.97
CA PRO A 494 1.88 -1.80 -5.77
C PRO A 494 0.48 -1.17 -5.80
N PHE A 495 0.41 0.16 -5.69
CA PHE A 495 -0.86 0.86 -5.50
C PHE A 495 -1.92 0.48 -6.54
N ALA A 496 -1.53 0.40 -7.82
CA ALA A 496 -2.42 -0.01 -8.91
C ALA A 496 -3.01 -1.43 -8.72
N ALA A 497 -2.22 -2.37 -8.18
CA ALA A 497 -2.70 -3.72 -7.92
C ALA A 497 -3.73 -3.73 -6.77
N ARG A 498 -3.45 -2.98 -5.71
CA ARG A 498 -4.22 -2.98 -4.47
C ARG A 498 -5.62 -2.38 -4.59
N ILE A 499 -5.80 -1.40 -5.46
CA ILE A 499 -7.10 -0.79 -5.72
C ILE A 499 -7.93 -1.56 -6.76
N ALA A 500 -7.36 -2.60 -7.39
CA ALA A 500 -8.04 -3.34 -8.42
C ALA A 500 -9.17 -4.21 -7.84
N THR A 501 -10.36 -4.08 -8.40
CA THR A 501 -11.58 -4.78 -7.95
C THR A 501 -11.74 -6.13 -8.65
N VAL A 502 -10.71 -6.97 -8.56
CA VAL A 502 -10.66 -8.28 -9.20
C VAL A 502 -10.58 -9.41 -8.18
N ARG A 503 -11.28 -10.51 -8.44
CA ARG A 503 -11.14 -11.77 -7.70
C ARG A 503 -10.36 -12.75 -8.57
N ALA A 504 -9.18 -13.14 -8.13
CA ALA A 504 -8.27 -14.08 -8.81
C ALA A 504 -8.28 -15.46 -8.13
N ILE A 505 -9.43 -15.86 -7.58
CA ILE A 505 -9.65 -17.15 -6.90
C ILE A 505 -10.57 -18.00 -7.78
N PHE A 506 -10.20 -19.25 -8.05
CA PHE A 506 -10.92 -20.13 -8.97
C PHE A 506 -12.06 -20.91 -8.27
N ASP A 507 -12.90 -20.22 -7.50
CA ASP A 507 -13.88 -20.84 -6.60
C ASP A 507 -15.31 -20.86 -7.14
N SER A 508 -15.77 -19.75 -7.70
CA SER A 508 -17.16 -19.57 -8.15
C SER A 508 -17.30 -19.68 -9.67
N PRO A 509 -18.48 -20.06 -10.21
CA PRO A 509 -18.72 -20.10 -11.65
C PRO A 509 -18.35 -18.78 -12.35
N ARG A 510 -18.64 -17.65 -11.70
CA ARG A 510 -18.29 -16.31 -12.16
C ARG A 510 -16.79 -16.11 -12.26
N SER A 511 -16.05 -16.44 -11.21
CA SER A 511 -14.61 -16.27 -11.18
C SER A 511 -13.92 -17.21 -12.18
N LYS A 512 -14.33 -18.49 -12.21
CA LYS A 512 -13.82 -19.49 -13.16
C LYS A 512 -13.94 -19.02 -14.61
N LEU A 513 -15.10 -18.50 -15.01
CA LEU A 513 -15.33 -18.01 -16.37
C LEU A 513 -14.43 -16.81 -16.71
N ARG A 514 -14.31 -15.85 -15.79
CA ARG A 514 -13.49 -14.64 -15.98
C ARG A 514 -12.01 -14.99 -16.06
N MET A 515 -11.53 -15.83 -15.15
CA MET A 515 -10.14 -16.28 -15.14
C MET A 515 -9.80 -17.04 -16.41
N ARG A 516 -10.63 -17.98 -16.86
CA ARG A 516 -10.39 -18.72 -18.11
C ARG A 516 -10.26 -17.77 -19.31
N ARG A 517 -11.24 -16.91 -19.51
CA ARG A 517 -11.26 -15.98 -20.66
C ARG A 517 -10.16 -14.92 -20.63
N GLY A 518 -9.90 -14.36 -19.46
CA GLY A 518 -8.92 -13.31 -19.31
C GLY A 518 -7.48 -13.84 -19.37
N LEU A 519 -7.24 -15.01 -18.79
CA LEU A 519 -5.89 -15.44 -18.45
C LEU A 519 -5.39 -16.65 -19.23
N GLU A 520 -6.23 -17.62 -19.63
CA GLU A 520 -5.74 -18.75 -20.43
C GLU A 520 -5.02 -18.33 -21.71
N PRO A 521 -5.42 -17.25 -22.42
CA PRO A 521 -4.67 -16.77 -23.59
C PRO A 521 -3.24 -16.26 -23.29
N ILE A 522 -2.95 -15.90 -22.05
CA ILE A 522 -1.64 -15.40 -21.61
C ILE A 522 -0.94 -16.36 -20.65
N MET A 523 -1.52 -17.54 -20.40
CA MET A 523 -0.89 -18.54 -19.57
C MET A 523 0.28 -19.17 -20.32
N PRO A 524 1.45 -19.34 -19.67
CA PRO A 524 2.60 -19.93 -20.31
C PRO A 524 2.32 -21.38 -20.71
N GLU A 525 2.66 -21.73 -21.96
CA GLU A 525 2.99 -23.12 -22.30
C GLU A 525 4.25 -23.52 -21.52
N ARG A 526 4.42 -24.82 -21.22
CA ARG A 526 5.47 -25.30 -20.30
C ARG A 526 6.84 -24.62 -20.53
N GLY A 527 7.35 -23.93 -19.52
CA GLY A 527 8.71 -23.38 -19.50
C GLY A 527 8.85 -21.88 -19.74
N SER A 528 7.79 -21.15 -20.10
CA SER A 528 7.82 -19.67 -20.15
C SER A 528 7.44 -19.01 -18.83
N ALA A 529 7.81 -17.73 -18.69
CA ALA A 529 7.56 -16.96 -17.47
C ALA A 529 6.06 -16.84 -17.18
N PHE A 530 5.69 -17.03 -15.92
CA PHE A 530 4.32 -16.87 -15.47
C PHE A 530 3.94 -15.38 -15.41
N PRO A 531 2.72 -14.98 -15.82
CA PRO A 531 2.34 -13.57 -15.86
C PRO A 531 2.40 -12.92 -14.48
N GLY A 532 2.86 -11.67 -14.44
CA GLY A 532 2.89 -10.84 -13.24
C GLY A 532 1.55 -10.14 -12.97
N TRP A 533 1.46 -9.41 -11.84
CA TRP A 533 0.24 -8.65 -11.51
C TRP A 533 -0.11 -7.60 -12.58
N THR A 534 0.91 -7.02 -13.25
CA THR A 534 0.76 -6.05 -14.35
C THR A 534 0.05 -6.62 -15.56
N GLU A 535 0.02 -7.95 -15.71
CA GLU A 535 -0.67 -8.64 -16.81
C GLU A 535 -1.98 -9.26 -16.33
N ILE A 536 -1.96 -9.92 -15.16
CA ILE A 536 -3.12 -10.60 -14.57
C ILE A 536 -4.27 -9.61 -14.32
N ILE A 537 -3.98 -8.47 -13.68
CA ILE A 537 -5.03 -7.54 -13.25
C ILE A 537 -5.74 -6.93 -14.47
N PRO A 538 -5.05 -6.30 -15.45
CA PRO A 538 -5.72 -5.77 -16.63
C PRO A 538 -6.47 -6.83 -17.43
N ALA A 539 -5.96 -8.07 -17.47
CA ALA A 539 -6.64 -9.18 -18.13
C ALA A 539 -7.99 -9.53 -17.47
N LEU A 540 -8.05 -9.53 -16.13
CA LEU A 540 -9.28 -9.78 -15.38
C LEU A 540 -10.24 -8.58 -15.40
N GLU A 541 -9.73 -7.36 -15.31
CA GLU A 541 -10.55 -6.13 -15.39
C GLU A 541 -11.29 -6.03 -16.71
N ARG A 542 -10.64 -6.38 -17.83
CA ARG A 542 -11.30 -6.47 -19.15
C ARG A 542 -12.50 -7.41 -19.17
N GLN A 543 -12.52 -8.44 -18.32
CA GLN A 543 -13.64 -9.38 -18.22
C GLN A 543 -14.77 -8.89 -17.31
N TYR A 544 -14.61 -7.76 -16.61
CA TYR A 544 -15.61 -7.29 -15.67
C TYR A 544 -16.93 -6.91 -16.37
N ALA A 545 -16.83 -6.26 -17.53
CA ALA A 545 -17.96 -5.85 -18.38
C ALA A 545 -18.31 -6.86 -19.50
N ALA A 546 -17.58 -7.97 -19.61
CA ALA A 546 -17.80 -8.97 -20.65
C ALA A 546 -19.03 -9.84 -20.33
N LEU A 547 -19.84 -10.13 -21.35
CA LEU A 547 -20.99 -11.04 -21.23
C LEU A 547 -20.54 -12.48 -20.96
N PRO A 548 -21.27 -13.28 -20.17
CA PRO A 548 -22.52 -12.94 -19.51
C PRO A 548 -22.30 -11.99 -18.34
N THR A 549 -23.11 -10.94 -18.26
CA THR A 549 -23.23 -10.12 -17.06
C THR A 549 -23.90 -10.98 -16.00
N PHE A 550 -23.20 -11.25 -14.90
CA PHE A 550 -23.79 -11.95 -13.77
C PHE A 550 -24.82 -11.06 -13.09
N VAL A 551 -25.91 -11.68 -12.61
CA VAL A 551 -26.93 -11.00 -11.80
C VAL A 551 -26.29 -10.36 -10.55
N PRO A 552 -26.92 -9.32 -9.95
CA PRO A 552 -26.43 -8.73 -8.71
C PRO A 552 -26.17 -9.80 -7.66
N GLN A 553 -25.05 -9.69 -6.93
CA GLN A 553 -24.71 -10.59 -5.81
C GLN A 553 -25.77 -10.54 -4.69
N HIS A 554 -26.51 -9.44 -4.61
CA HIS A 554 -27.57 -9.23 -3.64
C HIS A 554 -28.85 -8.81 -4.34
N LEU A 555 -29.93 -9.49 -3.99
CA LEU A 555 -31.28 -9.07 -4.30
C LEU A 555 -31.96 -8.77 -2.97
N LEU A 556 -32.17 -7.48 -2.67
CA LEU A 556 -33.03 -7.11 -1.56
C LEU A 556 -34.47 -7.30 -2.01
N ILE A 557 -35.08 -8.43 -1.63
CA ILE A 557 -36.51 -8.64 -1.81
C ILE A 557 -37.20 -8.19 -0.53
N GLU A 558 -37.78 -6.99 -0.56
CA GLU A 558 -38.70 -6.55 0.47
C GLU A 558 -40.03 -7.30 0.29
N LEU A 559 -40.23 -8.34 1.08
CA LEU A 559 -41.41 -9.22 1.01
C LEU A 559 -42.58 -8.74 1.88
N CYS A 560 -42.43 -7.63 2.61
CA CYS A 560 -43.46 -7.08 3.50
C CYS A 560 -43.51 -5.54 3.43
N THR A 561 -44.59 -4.97 2.90
CA THR A 561 -44.94 -3.54 3.01
C THR A 561 -45.65 -3.20 4.34
N GLY A 562 -45.51 -4.05 5.37
CA GLY A 562 -46.09 -3.82 6.69
C GLY A 562 -45.36 -2.69 7.40
N ARG A 563 -45.95 -1.48 7.40
CA ARG A 563 -45.40 -0.25 7.98
C ARG A 563 -44.85 -0.45 9.40
N PHE A 564 -43.54 -0.30 9.58
CA PHE A 564 -42.93 -0.12 10.90
C PHE A 564 -42.45 1.32 11.18
N ALA A 565 -42.63 2.25 10.23
CA ALA A 565 -42.35 3.67 10.45
C ALA A 565 -43.65 4.48 10.34
N ASN A 566 -44.18 4.91 11.48
CA ASN A 566 -45.14 6.02 11.54
C ASN A 566 -44.36 7.33 11.36
N GLY A 567 -44.06 7.65 10.10
CA GLY A 567 -43.47 8.93 9.71
C GLY A 567 -43.97 9.31 8.33
N SER A 568 -44.23 10.60 8.11
CA SER A 568 -44.66 11.14 6.83
C SER A 568 -43.63 10.81 5.75
N ALA A 569 -43.99 9.93 4.80
CA ALA A 569 -43.13 9.61 3.68
C ALA A 569 -43.15 10.74 2.64
N SER A 570 -41.97 11.13 2.14
CA SER A 570 -41.90 11.93 0.91
C SER A 570 -42.39 11.09 -0.28
N PRO A 571 -43.16 11.67 -1.22
CA PRO A 571 -43.64 10.93 -2.38
C PRO A 571 -42.50 10.38 -3.23
N HIS A 572 -42.63 9.13 -3.66
CA HIS A 572 -41.71 8.50 -4.60
C HIS A 572 -41.82 9.16 -5.99
N ARG A 573 -40.71 9.27 -6.75
CA ARG A 573 -40.66 9.96 -8.06
C ARG A 573 -41.60 9.42 -9.15
N TYR A 574 -42.18 8.25 -8.92
CA TYR A 574 -43.14 7.59 -9.82
C TYR A 574 -44.56 7.50 -9.22
N GLY A 575 -44.85 8.27 -8.16
CA GLY A 575 -46.16 8.30 -7.49
C GLY A 575 -46.35 7.25 -6.39
N THR A 576 -47.55 7.23 -5.81
CA THR A 576 -47.94 6.32 -4.72
C THR A 576 -48.16 4.91 -5.25
N ILE A 577 -47.28 3.98 -4.89
CA ILE A 577 -47.41 2.58 -5.29
C ILE A 577 -48.41 1.90 -4.34
N GLN A 578 -49.64 1.68 -4.80
CA GLN A 578 -50.66 0.89 -4.09
C GLN A 578 -50.44 -0.60 -4.37
N ARG A 579 -50.39 -1.45 -3.34
CA ARG A 579 -50.33 -2.91 -3.49
C ARG A 579 -51.29 -3.59 -2.51
N PRO A 580 -52.02 -4.64 -2.93
CA PRO A 580 -52.89 -5.39 -2.05
C PRO A 580 -52.09 -6.13 -0.97
N PRO A 581 -52.64 -6.28 0.25
CA PRO A 581 -52.00 -7.03 1.32
C PRO A 581 -51.90 -8.52 0.96
N MET A 582 -50.73 -9.12 1.18
CA MET A 582 -50.52 -10.55 1.01
C MET A 582 -51.05 -11.27 2.26
N THR A 583 -52.03 -12.16 2.09
CA THR A 583 -52.58 -13.04 3.13
C THR A 583 -51.62 -14.17 3.48
#